data_AF-A0A961CHT9-F1
#
_entry.id   AF-A0A961CHT9-F1
#
_cell.length_a   1.000
_cell.length_b   1.000
_cell.length_c   1.000
_cell.angle_alpha   90.00
_cell.angle_beta   90.00
_cell.angle_gamma   90.00
#
_symmetry.space_group_name_H-M   'P 1'
#
loop_
_entity.id
_entity.type
_entity.pdbx_description
1 polymer ?
#
loop_
_entity_poly.entity_id
_entity_poly.type
_entity_poly.pdbx_seq_one_letter_code
_entity_poly.pdbx_strand_id
1 'polypeptide(L)'
;FTGVPWMRQHFLGLVEQAVGAVDPDPKRLINALGRVTDSMRTGTNPLEGGMMALVASDEQRVVLDRIGGLMSLLEGHGDVTMDRAGAGKIPAAERFGRVLKERRNAAQGLQRLFQQLIGLEAKIAQYEQGERFIEAVEREGGASLLAEAWVSPDHLPTLEEIRQPARWIDRVRPAVA
;
A
#
# COMPACT_ATOMS: atom_id res chain seq x y z
N PHE A 1 -6.82 -8.54 9.83
CA PHE A 1 -7.42 -9.68 9.08
C PHE A 1 -8.52 -10.43 9.82
N THR A 2 -8.44 -10.69 11.13
CA THR A 2 -9.52 -11.39 11.88
C THR A 2 -10.55 -10.43 12.50
N GLY A 3 -10.17 -9.17 12.76
CA GLY A 3 -11.08 -8.15 13.32
C GLY A 3 -12.03 -7.49 12.32
N VAL A 4 -11.82 -7.68 11.01
CA VAL A 4 -12.67 -7.12 9.94
C VAL A 4 -13.09 -8.28 9.02
N PRO A 5 -14.37 -8.73 9.06
CA PRO A 5 -14.80 -9.98 8.43
C PRO A 5 -14.56 -10.05 6.92
N TRP A 6 -14.76 -8.93 6.21
CA TRP A 6 -14.65 -8.86 4.75
C TRP A 6 -13.20 -8.79 4.24
N MET A 7 -12.25 -8.41 5.09
CA MET A 7 -10.88 -8.05 4.71
C MET A 7 -10.13 -9.16 3.97
N ARG A 8 -10.25 -10.40 4.47
CA ARG A 8 -9.55 -11.55 3.90
C ARG A 8 -10.05 -11.84 2.48
N GLN A 9 -11.36 -11.93 2.30
CA GLN A 9 -11.97 -12.23 1.01
C GLN A 9 -11.68 -11.12 0.00
N HIS A 10 -11.77 -9.86 0.43
CA HIS A 10 -11.45 -8.72 -0.43
C HIS A 10 -10.00 -8.76 -0.92
N PHE A 11 -9.03 -8.96 -0.02
CA PHE A 11 -7.63 -9.06 -0.40
C PHE A 11 -7.37 -10.19 -1.41
N LEU A 12 -7.95 -11.37 -1.18
CA LEU A 12 -7.81 -12.49 -2.12
C LEU A 12 -8.40 -12.17 -3.49
N GLY A 13 -9.55 -11.49 -3.54
CA GLY A 13 -10.15 -11.04 -4.80
C GLY A 13 -9.31 -10.00 -5.54
N LEU A 14 -8.63 -9.09 -4.83
CA LEU A 14 -7.68 -8.16 -5.46
C LEU A 14 -6.46 -8.91 -6.03
N VAL A 15 -5.90 -9.88 -5.30
CA VAL A 15 -4.78 -10.68 -5.80
C VAL A 15 -5.19 -11.49 -7.04
N GLU A 16 -6.38 -12.09 -7.03
CA GLU A 16 -6.92 -12.81 -8.19
C GLU A 16 -7.08 -11.88 -9.40
N GLN A 17 -7.58 -10.67 -9.22
CA GLN A 17 -7.70 -9.67 -10.29
C GLN A 17 -6.34 -9.18 -10.80
N ALA A 18 -5.36 -9.01 -9.91
CA ALA A 18 -4.02 -8.58 -10.29
C ALA A 18 -3.27 -9.65 -11.10
N VAL A 19 -3.53 -10.93 -10.82
CA VAL A 19 -2.95 -12.08 -11.53
C VAL A 19 -3.79 -12.49 -12.75
N GLY A 20 -5.09 -12.15 -12.74
CA GLY A 20 -6.07 -12.49 -13.77
C GLY A 20 -5.72 -11.89 -15.13
N ALA A 21 -5.78 -12.74 -16.16
CA ALA A 21 -5.46 -12.44 -17.56
C ALA A 21 -4.14 -11.66 -17.75
N VAL A 22 -3.02 -12.27 -17.38
CA VAL A 22 -1.78 -12.07 -18.14
C VAL A 22 -2.04 -12.70 -19.52
N ASP A 23 -2.81 -12.00 -20.36
CA ASP A 23 -2.91 -12.33 -21.77
C ASP A 23 -1.53 -12.00 -22.37
N PRO A 24 -0.78 -12.98 -22.89
CA PRO A 24 0.46 -12.71 -23.59
C PRO A 24 0.13 -12.07 -24.96
N ASP A 25 -0.47 -10.87 -24.92
CA ASP A 25 -0.74 -10.07 -26.10
C ASP A 25 0.61 -9.56 -26.63
N PRO A 26 1.05 -9.97 -27.83
CA PRO A 26 2.30 -9.53 -28.42
C PRO A 26 2.41 -8.00 -28.50
N LYS A 27 1.27 -7.30 -28.63
CA LYS A 27 1.24 -5.83 -28.65
C LYS A 27 1.63 -5.23 -27.30
N ARG A 28 1.28 -5.86 -26.18
CA ARG A 28 1.68 -5.41 -24.84
C ARG A 28 3.18 -5.55 -24.63
N LEU A 29 3.78 -6.62 -25.13
CA LEU A 29 5.22 -6.82 -25.09
C LEU A 29 5.96 -5.73 -25.89
N ILE A 30 5.45 -5.40 -27.08
CA ILE A 30 5.99 -4.33 -27.94
C ILE A 30 5.82 -2.95 -27.28
N ASN A 31 4.65 -2.67 -26.70
CA ASN A 31 4.41 -1.42 -25.98
C ASN A 31 5.30 -1.29 -24.72
N ALA A 32 5.54 -2.39 -24.00
CA ALA A 32 6.46 -2.42 -22.87
C ALA A 32 7.90 -2.13 -23.31
N LEU A 33 8.35 -2.71 -24.43
CA LEU A 33 9.65 -2.40 -25.04
C LEU A 33 9.77 -0.92 -25.42
N GLY A 34 8.73 -0.34 -26.03
CA GLY A 34 8.69 1.09 -26.36
C GLY A 34 8.83 2.00 -25.12
N ARG A 35 8.10 1.69 -24.04
CA ARG A 35 8.23 2.40 -22.76
C ARG A 35 9.62 2.30 -22.15
N VAL A 36 10.26 1.13 -22.22
CA VAL A 36 11.64 0.96 -21.74
C VAL A 36 12.60 1.85 -22.53
N THR A 37 12.47 1.87 -23.86
CA THR A 37 13.31 2.72 -24.73
C THR A 37 13.11 4.22 -24.49
N ASP A 38 11.88 4.67 -24.25
CA ASP A 38 11.58 6.09 -23.96
C ASP A 38 12.09 6.51 -22.57
N SER A 39 11.96 5.63 -21.57
CA SER A 39 12.51 5.85 -20.22
C SER A 39 14.04 5.92 -20.25
N MET A 40 14.72 5.03 -20.99
CA MET A 40 16.17 5.11 -21.19
C MET A 40 16.60 6.41 -21.87
N ARG A 41 15.82 6.91 -22.83
CA ARG A 41 16.10 8.16 -23.56
C ARG A 41 15.90 9.40 -22.70
N THR A 42 15.01 9.34 -21.72
CA THR A 42 14.72 10.42 -20.76
C THR A 42 15.61 10.36 -19.51
N GLY A 43 16.47 9.35 -19.38
CA GLY A 43 17.35 9.16 -18.22
C GLY A 43 16.62 8.61 -16.99
N THR A 44 15.39 8.13 -17.15
CA THR A 44 14.57 7.55 -16.08
C THR A 44 14.78 6.05 -16.06
N ASN A 45 15.04 5.44 -14.89
CA ASN A 45 15.28 4.00 -14.83
C ASN A 45 13.96 3.25 -15.14
N PRO A 46 13.87 2.52 -16.28
CA PRO A 46 12.62 1.88 -16.68
C PRO A 46 12.12 0.83 -15.67
N LEU A 47 13.03 0.31 -14.85
CA LEU A 47 12.77 -0.75 -13.88
C LEU A 47 12.39 -0.23 -12.50
N GLU A 48 12.37 1.09 -12.28
CA GLU A 48 12.03 1.70 -10.99
C GLU A 48 10.59 1.38 -10.54
N GLY A 49 9.67 1.16 -11.49
CA GLY A 49 8.31 0.66 -11.22
C GLY A 49 8.15 -0.86 -11.29
N GLY A 50 9.23 -1.60 -11.59
CA GLY A 50 9.24 -3.05 -11.77
C GLY A 50 8.70 -3.58 -13.09
N MET A 51 9.08 -4.82 -13.41
CA MET A 51 8.74 -5.47 -14.68
C MET A 51 7.24 -5.65 -14.88
N MET A 52 6.45 -5.90 -13.83
CA MET A 52 4.99 -5.95 -13.99
C MET A 52 4.37 -4.59 -14.22
N ALA A 53 4.87 -3.48 -13.66
CA ALA A 53 4.31 -2.17 -13.98
C ALA A 53 4.50 -1.82 -15.47
N LEU A 54 5.58 -2.32 -16.08
CA LEU A 54 5.83 -2.16 -17.51
C LEU A 54 4.90 -3.00 -18.40
N VAL A 55 4.34 -4.11 -17.91
CA VAL A 55 3.57 -5.07 -18.72
C VAL A 55 2.09 -5.14 -18.33
N ALA A 56 1.74 -4.72 -17.11
CA ALA A 56 0.39 -4.69 -16.58
C ALA A 56 -0.52 -3.76 -17.39
N SER A 57 -1.78 -4.18 -17.56
CA SER A 57 -2.82 -3.33 -18.12
C SER A 57 -3.20 -2.19 -17.19
N ASP A 58 -3.92 -1.20 -17.72
CA ASP A 58 -4.43 -0.10 -16.90
C ASP A 58 -5.38 -0.60 -15.80
N GLU A 59 -6.19 -1.63 -16.08
CA GLU A 59 -7.04 -2.28 -15.08
C GLU A 59 -6.21 -2.96 -13.98
N GLN A 60 -5.16 -3.70 -14.36
CA GLN A 60 -4.26 -4.35 -13.40
C GLN A 60 -3.51 -3.33 -12.55
N ARG A 61 -3.11 -2.19 -13.13
CA ARG A 61 -2.47 -1.09 -12.40
C ARG A 61 -3.39 -0.53 -11.32
N VAL A 62 -4.68 -0.32 -11.62
CA VAL A 62 -5.67 0.12 -10.63
C VAL A 62 -5.80 -0.89 -9.49
N VAL A 63 -5.80 -2.19 -9.79
CA VAL A 63 -5.88 -3.23 -8.76
C VAL A 63 -4.62 -3.27 -7.90
N LEU A 64 -3.44 -3.20 -8.52
CA LEU A 64 -2.15 -3.14 -7.82
C LEU A 64 -2.07 -1.92 -6.90
N ASP A 65 -2.59 -0.77 -7.33
CA ASP A 65 -2.65 0.45 -6.53
C ASP A 65 -3.54 0.27 -5.29
N ARG A 66 -4.71 -0.37 -5.44
CA ARG A 66 -5.59 -0.72 -4.30
C ARG A 66 -4.91 -1.68 -3.32
N ILE A 67 -4.20 -2.70 -3.82
CA ILE A 67 -3.44 -3.59 -2.93
C ILE A 67 -2.34 -2.82 -2.21
N GLY A 68 -1.63 -1.93 -2.91
CA GLY A 68 -0.60 -1.07 -2.32
C GLY A 68 -1.16 -0.18 -1.22
N GLY A 69 -2.32 0.43 -1.44
CA GLY A 69 -3.01 1.26 -0.45
C GLY A 69 -3.43 0.47 0.79
N LEU A 70 -4.08 -0.69 0.60
CA LEU A 70 -4.47 -1.59 1.70
C LEU A 70 -3.26 -2.06 2.52
N MET A 71 -2.18 -2.49 1.87
CA MET A 71 -0.98 -2.96 2.56
C MET A 71 -0.34 -1.84 3.38
N SER A 72 -0.25 -0.62 2.81
CA SER A 72 0.30 0.54 3.51
C SER A 72 -0.55 0.93 4.73
N LEU A 73 -1.89 0.87 4.61
CA LEU A 73 -2.80 1.11 5.72
C LEU A 73 -2.61 0.08 6.84
N LEU A 74 -2.55 -1.22 6.50
CA LEU A 74 -2.39 -2.29 7.48
C LEU A 74 -1.04 -2.22 8.20
N GLU A 75 0.03 -1.92 7.48
CA GLU A 75 1.36 -1.74 8.04
C GLU A 75 1.39 -0.52 8.97
N GLY A 76 0.94 0.65 8.50
CA GLY A 76 0.90 1.87 9.32
C GLY A 76 0.03 1.72 10.57
N HIS A 77 -1.17 1.16 10.44
CA HIS A 77 -2.03 0.89 11.59
C HIS A 77 -1.39 -0.10 12.58
N GLY A 78 -0.70 -1.13 12.07
CA GLY A 78 0.01 -2.10 12.89
C GLY A 78 1.11 -1.45 13.73
N ASP A 79 1.92 -0.61 13.12
CA ASP A 79 3.01 0.10 13.79
C ASP A 79 2.47 1.09 14.84
N VAL A 80 1.52 1.96 14.47
CA VAL A 80 0.90 2.92 15.40
C VAL A 80 0.21 2.21 16.58
N THR A 81 -0.48 1.09 16.32
CA THR A 81 -1.15 0.33 17.39
C THR A 81 -0.13 -0.31 18.33
N MET A 82 0.97 -0.84 17.81
CA MET A 82 2.03 -1.42 18.63
C MET A 82 2.71 -0.39 19.53
N ASP A 83 3.02 0.79 18.98
CA ASP A 83 3.64 1.87 19.75
C ASP A 83 2.72 2.35 20.89
N ARG A 84 1.42 2.52 20.60
CA ARG A 84 0.40 2.84 21.63
C ARG A 84 0.25 1.76 22.68
N ALA A 85 0.28 0.48 22.29
CA ALA A 85 0.15 -0.63 23.23
C ALA A 85 1.36 -0.75 24.17
N GLY A 86 2.54 -0.34 23.72
CA GLY A 86 3.78 -0.32 24.50
C GLY A 86 3.92 0.92 25.41
N ALA A 87 3.26 2.03 25.08
CA ALA A 87 3.30 3.27 25.84
C ALA A 87 2.85 3.05 27.30
N GLY A 88 3.69 3.46 28.25
CA GLY A 88 3.42 3.38 29.68
C GLY A 88 3.53 1.99 30.32
N LYS A 89 3.77 0.92 29.54
CA LYS A 89 3.91 -0.46 30.06
C LYS A 89 5.31 -1.05 29.93
N ILE A 90 6.13 -0.53 29.01
CA ILE A 90 7.47 -1.03 28.74
C ILE A 90 8.48 0.10 29.00
N PRO A 91 9.36 -0.03 30.02
CA PRO A 91 10.52 0.84 30.14
C PRO A 91 11.36 0.74 28.86
N ALA A 92 11.67 1.88 28.22
CA ALA A 92 12.34 1.98 26.92
C ALA A 92 11.52 1.53 25.69
N ALA A 93 10.19 1.64 25.72
CA ALA A 93 9.29 1.35 24.60
C ALA A 93 9.75 1.95 23.26
N GLU A 94 10.21 3.22 23.23
CA GLU A 94 10.70 3.86 22.01
C GLU A 94 11.90 3.12 21.38
N ARG A 95 12.86 2.71 22.21
CA ARG A 95 14.05 1.97 21.76
C ARG A 95 13.66 0.57 21.26
N PHE A 96 12.73 -0.10 21.94
CA PHE A 96 12.22 -1.40 21.51
C PHE A 96 11.42 -1.30 20.21
N GLY A 97 10.57 -0.28 20.06
CA GLY A 97 9.82 0.02 18.84
C GLY A 97 10.77 0.19 17.66
N ARG A 98 11.82 1.01 17.81
CA ARG A 98 12.84 1.22 16.78
C ARG A 98 13.53 -0.07 16.34
N VAL A 99 13.99 -0.88 17.29
CA VAL A 99 14.70 -2.15 17.00
C VAL A 99 13.77 -3.19 16.36
N LEU A 100 12.52 -3.25 16.78
CA LEU A 100 11.52 -4.15 16.17
C LEU A 100 11.14 -3.70 14.76
N LYS A 101 11.00 -2.38 14.52
CA LYS A 101 10.79 -1.80 13.20
C LYS A 101 11.95 -2.14 12.26
N GLU A 102 13.19 -1.95 12.73
CA GLU A 102 14.42 -2.33 12.00
C GLU A 102 14.47 -3.84 11.65
N ARG A 103 14.12 -4.74 12.59
CA ARG A 103 14.07 -6.19 12.32
C ARG A 103 12.93 -6.59 11.39
N ARG A 104 11.77 -5.95 11.49
CA ARG A 104 10.60 -6.23 10.66
C ARG A 104 10.88 -5.92 9.19
N ASN A 105 11.62 -4.85 8.92
CA ASN A 105 12.12 -4.51 7.58
C ASN A 105 12.96 -5.63 6.95
N ALA A 106 13.59 -6.49 7.77
CA ALA A 106 14.41 -7.61 7.29
C ALA A 106 13.63 -8.94 7.08
N ALA A 107 12.46 -9.13 7.69
CA ALA A 107 11.90 -10.46 7.96
C ALA A 107 10.62 -10.89 7.20
N GLN A 108 10.02 -10.09 6.31
CA GLN A 108 8.66 -10.41 5.83
C GLN A 108 8.59 -11.25 4.53
N GLY A 109 8.14 -12.50 4.65
CA GLY A 109 8.01 -13.48 3.54
C GLY A 109 6.89 -13.20 2.52
N LEU A 110 5.68 -12.76 2.94
CA LEU A 110 4.62 -12.37 2.00
C LEU A 110 4.96 -11.09 1.23
N GLN A 111 5.68 -10.19 1.89
CA GLN A 111 6.18 -8.95 1.30
C GLN A 111 7.20 -9.21 0.18
N ARG A 112 8.05 -10.24 0.33
CA ARG A 112 8.97 -10.68 -0.74
C ARG A 112 8.24 -11.12 -2.01
N LEU A 113 7.09 -11.79 -1.87
CA LEU A 113 6.29 -12.23 -3.01
C LEU A 113 5.70 -11.02 -3.77
N PHE A 114 5.24 -10.00 -3.05
CA PHE A 114 4.73 -8.77 -3.65
C PHE A 114 5.86 -7.89 -4.25
N GLN A 115 7.03 -7.84 -3.60
CA GLN A 115 8.23 -7.15 -4.11
C GLN A 115 8.77 -7.77 -5.40
N GLN A 116 8.67 -9.09 -5.54
CA GLN A 116 9.03 -9.77 -6.79
C GLN A 116 8.06 -9.43 -7.93
N LEU A 117 6.78 -9.17 -7.61
CA LEU A 117 5.78 -8.78 -8.60
C LEU A 117 5.95 -7.33 -9.05
N ILE A 118 6.17 -6.37 -8.15
CA ILE A 118 6.13 -4.92 -8.45
C ILE A 118 7.54 -4.33 -8.66
N GLY A 119 8.60 -5.12 -8.59
CA GLY A 119 9.97 -4.61 -8.70
C GLY A 119 10.51 -4.10 -7.36
N LEU A 120 11.78 -4.39 -7.17
CA LEU A 120 12.49 -4.46 -5.89
C LEU A 120 12.68 -3.08 -5.19
N GLU A 121 12.40 -1.97 -5.87
CA GLU A 121 12.72 -0.61 -5.40
C GLU A 121 11.59 0.07 -4.59
N ALA A 122 10.33 -0.34 -4.75
CA ALA A 122 9.18 0.32 -4.09
C ALA A 122 9.09 0.06 -2.56
N LYS A 123 9.99 -0.78 -2.04
CA LYS A 123 9.91 -1.45 -0.73
C LYS A 123 10.14 -0.54 0.48
N ILE A 124 10.79 0.61 0.33
CA ILE A 124 11.17 1.47 1.48
C ILE A 124 10.19 2.63 1.67
N ALA A 125 9.58 3.13 0.60
CA ALA A 125 8.72 4.30 0.67
C ALA A 125 7.36 4.03 1.34
N GLN A 126 6.84 2.80 1.29
CA GLN A 126 5.51 2.47 1.83
C GLN A 126 5.41 2.56 3.36
N TYR A 127 6.46 2.18 4.11
CA TYR A 127 6.41 2.16 5.57
C TYR A 127 6.17 3.55 6.18
N GLU A 128 6.93 4.55 5.74
CA GLU A 128 6.75 5.93 6.20
C GLU A 128 5.42 6.52 5.71
N GLN A 129 4.94 6.10 4.54
CA GLN A 129 3.71 6.63 3.96
C GLN A 129 2.46 6.18 4.72
N GLY A 130 2.40 4.91 5.14
CA GLY A 130 1.29 4.39 5.93
C GLY A 130 1.14 5.09 7.28
N GLU A 131 2.24 5.24 8.03
CA GLU A 131 2.24 5.93 9.33
C GLU A 131 1.83 7.40 9.18
N ARG A 132 2.42 8.13 8.22
CA ARG A 132 2.05 9.52 7.91
C ARG A 132 0.58 9.67 7.52
N PHE A 133 0.04 8.70 6.78
CA PHE A 133 -1.38 8.67 6.45
C PHE A 133 -2.25 8.56 7.71
N ILE A 134 -1.96 7.59 8.59
CA ILE A 134 -2.69 7.40 9.85
C ILE A 134 -2.63 8.68 10.70
N GLU A 135 -1.44 9.26 10.88
CA GLU A 135 -1.26 10.49 11.63
C GLU A 135 -2.04 11.67 11.04
N ALA A 136 -2.05 11.83 9.71
CA ALA A 136 -2.76 12.91 9.04
C ALA A 136 -4.29 12.77 9.19
N VAL A 137 -4.81 11.55 9.02
CA VAL A 137 -6.23 11.23 9.18
C VAL A 137 -6.68 11.49 10.62
N GLU A 138 -5.93 11.00 11.61
CA GLU A 138 -6.28 11.18 13.00
C GLU A 138 -6.14 12.64 13.46
N ARG A 139 -5.21 13.40 12.91
CA ARG A 139 -5.10 14.84 13.17
C ARG A 139 -6.36 15.60 12.73
N GLU A 140 -6.98 15.15 11.65
CA GLU A 140 -8.10 15.82 11.00
C GLU A 140 -9.47 15.36 11.53
N GLY A 141 -9.63 14.11 11.98
CA GLY A 141 -10.91 13.59 12.48
C GLY A 141 -10.83 12.55 13.58
N GLY A 142 -9.66 12.42 14.23
CA GLY A 142 -9.41 11.50 15.31
C GLY A 142 -9.52 10.02 14.90
N ALA A 143 -9.56 9.16 15.92
CA ALA A 143 -9.70 7.72 15.73
C ALA A 143 -11.04 7.34 15.07
N SER A 144 -12.08 8.15 15.22
CA SER A 144 -13.38 7.95 14.56
C SER A 144 -13.26 8.04 13.04
N LEU A 145 -12.53 9.03 12.52
CA LEU A 145 -12.33 9.14 11.07
C LEU A 145 -11.48 7.99 10.54
N LEU A 146 -10.45 7.56 11.28
CA LEU A 146 -9.68 6.38 10.90
C LEU A 146 -10.53 5.10 10.89
N ALA A 147 -11.51 4.98 11.79
CA ALA A 147 -12.39 3.82 11.86
C ALA A 147 -13.22 3.61 10.58
N GLU A 148 -13.49 4.69 9.83
CA GLU A 148 -14.20 4.63 8.54
C GLU A 148 -13.49 3.72 7.52
N ALA A 149 -12.16 3.62 7.57
CA ALA A 149 -11.38 2.74 6.68
C ALA A 149 -11.76 1.25 6.83
N TRP A 150 -12.35 0.87 7.97
CA TRP A 150 -12.70 -0.51 8.29
C TRP A 150 -14.18 -0.85 8.06
N VAL A 151 -15.00 0.14 7.69
CA VAL A 151 -16.45 -0.04 7.47
C VAL A 151 -16.72 -0.91 6.26
N SER A 152 -16.08 -0.63 5.12
CA SER A 152 -16.28 -1.36 3.87
C SER A 152 -15.00 -1.38 3.02
N PRO A 153 -14.91 -2.31 2.05
CA PRO A 153 -13.80 -2.31 1.09
C PRO A 153 -13.65 -1.00 0.31
N ASP A 154 -14.75 -0.31 0.04
CA ASP A 154 -14.75 0.93 -0.74
C ASP A 154 -14.12 2.09 0.03
N HIS A 155 -14.04 1.99 1.36
CA HIS A 155 -13.40 2.99 2.21
C HIS A 155 -11.88 2.77 2.35
N LEU A 156 -11.32 1.69 1.80
CA LEU A 156 -9.88 1.50 1.81
C LEU A 156 -9.19 2.59 0.97
N PRO A 157 -8.04 3.10 1.42
CA PRO A 157 -7.28 4.07 0.64
C PRO A 157 -6.62 3.38 -0.55
N THR A 158 -6.54 4.11 -1.65
CA THR A 158 -5.63 3.81 -2.76
C THR A 158 -4.18 4.18 -2.37
N LEU A 159 -3.18 3.75 -3.13
CA LEU A 159 -1.81 4.13 -2.83
C LEU A 159 -1.58 5.63 -3.08
N GLU A 160 -2.27 6.22 -4.04
CA GLU A 160 -2.27 7.67 -4.25
C GLU A 160 -2.85 8.43 -3.03
N GLU A 161 -3.92 7.91 -2.45
CA GLU A 161 -4.54 8.47 -1.25
C GLU A 161 -3.69 8.30 0.00
N ILE A 162 -2.94 7.20 0.13
CA ILE A 162 -1.92 7.04 1.16
C ILE A 162 -0.87 8.17 1.06
N ARG A 163 -0.47 8.55 -0.15
CA ARG A 163 0.47 9.67 -0.37
C ARG A 163 -0.17 11.04 -0.18
N GLN A 164 -1.49 11.14 -0.36
CA GLN A 164 -2.27 12.38 -0.27
C GLN A 164 -3.49 12.18 0.65
N PRO A 165 -3.28 12.13 1.98
CA PRO A 165 -4.34 11.75 2.93
C PRO A 165 -5.61 12.59 2.82
N ALA A 166 -5.49 13.88 2.46
CA ALA A 166 -6.63 14.77 2.26
C ALA A 166 -7.66 14.22 1.26
N ARG A 167 -7.22 13.59 0.17
CA ARG A 167 -8.13 13.03 -0.85
C ARG A 167 -8.97 11.89 -0.31
N TRP A 168 -8.37 11.05 0.54
CA TRP A 168 -9.09 9.98 1.21
C TRP A 168 -10.14 10.57 2.15
N ILE A 169 -9.74 11.53 2.97
CA ILE A 169 -10.61 12.21 3.95
C ILE A 169 -11.81 12.84 3.27
N ASP A 170 -11.59 13.58 2.17
CA ASP A 170 -12.66 14.21 1.39
C ASP A 170 -13.62 13.19 0.79
N ARG A 171 -13.11 12.01 0.42
CA ARG A 171 -13.92 10.91 -0.14
C ARG A 171 -14.74 10.18 0.92
N VAL A 172 -14.18 9.92 2.09
CA VAL A 172 -14.85 9.12 3.14
C VAL A 172 -15.66 9.95 4.10
N ARG A 173 -15.44 11.27 4.19
CA ARG A 173 -16.30 12.13 5.00
C ARG A 173 -17.69 12.13 4.39
N PRO A 174 -18.73 11.80 5.18
CA PRO A 174 -20.09 12.10 4.76
C PRO A 174 -20.19 13.60 4.54
N ALA A 175 -20.70 14.02 3.38
CA ALA A 175 -21.06 15.41 3.15
C ALA A 175 -22.00 15.82 4.29
N VAL A 176 -21.53 16.72 5.17
CA VAL A 176 -22.38 17.29 6.20
C VAL A 176 -23.41 18.13 5.46
N ALA A 177 -24.65 17.63 5.42
CA ALA A 177 -25.83 18.36 4.99
C ALA A 177 -26.33 19.28 6.11
#